data_AF-A0A2H6B971-F1
#
_entry.id   AF-A0A2H6B971-F1
#
_cell.length_a   1.000
_cell.length_b   1.000
_cell.length_c   1.000
_cell.angle_alpha   90.00
_cell.angle_beta   90.00
_cell.angle_gamma   90.00
#
_symmetry.space_group_name_H-M   'P 1'
#
loop_
_entity.id
_entity.type
_entity.pdbx_description
1 polymer ?
#
loop_
_entity_poly.entity_id
_entity_poly.type
_entity_poly.pdbx_seq_one_letter_code
_entity_poly.pdbx_strand_id
1 'polypeptide(L)' 'MSTSATKTQVEPGTYAIDPIHSTVGFEVEHLGISRFRGRFRDFSG' A
#
# COMPACT_ATOMS: atom_id res chain seq x y z
N MET A 1 17.27 -33.07 0.05
CA MET A 1 17.52 -32.20 -1.12
C MET A 1 16.99 -30.82 -0.78
N SER A 2 17.81 -29.78 -0.85
CA SER A 2 17.37 -28.40 -0.58
C SER A 2 16.94 -27.73 -1.87
N THR A 3 15.70 -27.24 -1.90
CA THR A 3 15.15 -26.51 -3.05
C THR A 3 15.32 -25.01 -2.79
N SER A 4 16.18 -24.36 -3.58
CA SER A 4 16.30 -22.90 -3.57
C SER A 4 15.29 -22.32 -4.56
N ALA A 5 14.48 -21.35 -4.12
CA ALA A 5 13.57 -20.64 -5.01
C ALA A 5 14.32 -19.52 -5.75
N THR A 6 14.26 -19.52 -7.08
CA THR A 6 14.77 -18.42 -7.90
C THR A 6 13.79 -17.24 -7.83
N LYS A 7 14.25 -16.10 -7.34
CA LYS A 7 13.46 -14.86 -7.32
C LYS A 7 13.52 -14.21 -8.70
N THR A 8 12.40 -14.13 -9.39
CA THR A 8 12.29 -13.32 -10.61
C THR A 8 12.50 -11.86 -10.26
N GLN A 9 13.53 -11.26 -10.85
CA GLN A 9 13.85 -9.85 -10.65
C GLN A 9 13.17 -9.04 -11.75
N VAL A 10 12.42 -8.01 -11.35
CA VAL A 10 11.72 -7.11 -12.27
C VAL A 10 12.59 -5.87 -12.45
N GLU A 11 12.73 -5.42 -13.70
CA GLU A 11 13.46 -4.19 -14.03
C GLU A 11 12.77 -2.96 -13.41
N PRO A 12 13.53 -1.95 -12.97
CA PRO A 12 12.95 -0.70 -12.50
C PRO A 12 12.22 0.02 -13.64
N GLY A 13 11.10 0.66 -13.31
CA GLY A 13 10.27 1.39 -14.27
C GLY A 13 9.44 2.47 -13.60
N THR A 14 8.82 3.32 -14.41
CA THR A 14 7.83 4.30 -13.94
C THR A 14 6.45 3.66 -13.99
N TYR A 15 5.72 3.73 -12.88
CA TYR A 15 4.39 3.16 -12.73
C TYR A 15 3.41 4.27 -12.40
N ALA A 16 2.26 4.30 -13.08
CA ALA A 16 1.16 5.17 -12.74
C ALA A 16 0.31 4.54 -11.63
N ILE A 17 -0.23 5.36 -10.75
CA ILE A 17 -1.15 4.95 -9.69
C ILE A 17 -2.56 4.88 -10.25
N ASP A 18 -3.21 3.71 -10.12
CA ASP A 18 -4.63 3.56 -10.42
C ASP A 18 -5.48 4.02 -9.22
N PRO A 19 -6.27 5.10 -9.34
CA PRO A 19 -7.06 5.63 -8.24
C PRO A 19 -8.25 4.75 -7.84
N ILE A 20 -8.71 3.83 -8.70
CA ILE A 20 -9.83 2.93 -8.40
C ILE A 20 -9.37 1.79 -7.49
N HIS A 21 -8.12 1.34 -7.66
CA HIS A 21 -7.57 0.17 -6.96
C HIS A 21 -6.55 0.50 -5.87
N SER A 22 -6.20 1.78 -5.73
CA SER A 22 -5.30 2.24 -4.68
C SER A 22 -6.07 2.97 -3.59
N THR A 23 -5.51 3.07 -2.39
CA THR A 23 -6.12 3.87 -1.31
C THR A 23 -5.03 4.50 -0.47
N VAL A 24 -5.14 5.81 -0.25
CA VAL A 24 -4.32 6.53 0.73
C VAL A 24 -5.10 6.63 2.03
N GLY A 25 -4.83 5.69 2.94
CA GLY A 25 -5.50 5.58 4.24
C GLY A 25 -4.68 6.13 5.40
N PHE A 26 -5.34 6.51 6.48
CA PHE A 26 -4.71 6.85 7.76
C PHE A 26 -5.50 6.29 8.94
N GLU A 27 -4.80 6.05 10.05
CA GLU A 27 -5.40 5.67 11.32
C GLU A 27 -4.86 6.55 12.45
N VAL A 28 -5.73 6.93 13.38
CA VAL A 28 -5.36 7.66 14.60
C VAL A 28 -5.96 6.97 15.80
N GLU A 29 -5.13 6.73 16.81
CA GLU A 29 -5.57 6.18 18.09
C GLU A 29 -6.00 7.31 19.04
N HIS A 30 -7.19 7.19 19.61
CA HIS A 30 -7.74 8.16 20.55
C HIS A 30 -7.74 7.55 21.95
N LEU A 31 -6.83 8.07 22.77
CA LEU A 31 -6.62 7.72 24.18
C LEU A 31 -6.36 6.22 24.44
N GLY A 32 -5.87 5.47 23.45
CA GLY A 32 -5.59 4.03 23.62
C GLY A 32 -6.81 3.12 23.57
N ILE A 33 -8.01 3.66 23.37
CA ILE A 33 -9.28 2.93 23.52
C ILE A 33 -10.00 2.78 22.18
N SER A 34 -9.95 3.82 21.36
CA SER A 34 -10.67 3.85 20.08
C SER A 34 -9.71 4.20 18.95
N ARG A 35 -9.99 3.68 17.75
CA ARG A 35 -9.19 3.95 16.57
C ARG A 35 -10.04 4.53 15.45
N PHE A 36 -9.73 5.75 15.06
CA PHE A 36 -10.34 6.42 13.92
C PHE A 36 -9.61 6.04 12.64
N ARG A 37 -10.36 5.76 11.58
CA ARG A 37 -9.83 5.40 10.26
C ARG A 37 -10.40 6.35 9.22
N GLY A 38 -9.54 6.87 8.37
CA GLY A 38 -9.93 7.76 7.28
C GLY A 38 -9.17 7.44 6.00
N ARG A 39 -9.61 8.04 4.90
CA ARG A 39 -8.92 7.98 3.61
C ARG A 39 -9.08 9.28 2.84
N PHE A 40 -8.11 9.59 2.00
CA PHE A 40 -8.24 10.62 0.97
C PHE A 40 -8.98 10.02 -0.24
N ARG A 41 -9.98 10.73 -0.76
CA ARG A 41 -10.79 10.25 -1.90
C ARG A 41 -10.16 10.59 -3.24
N ASP A 42 -9.53 11.74 -3.34
CA ASP A 42 -8.92 12.24 -4.57
C ASP A 42 -7.40 12.22 -4.41
N PHE A 43 -6.71 11.47 -5.28
CA PHE A 43 -5.25 11.36 -5.32
C PHE A 43 -4.77 10.97 -6.72
N SER A 44 -3.50 11.23 -7.01
CA SER A 44 -2.87 10.97 -8.31
C SER A 44 -1.39 10.63 -8.15
N GLY A 45 -0.82 9.89 -9.10
CA GLY A 45 0.62 9.62 -9.22
C GLY A 45 0.92 8.62 -10.31
#